data_AF-R2SKB4-F1
#
_entry.id   AF-R2SKB4-F1
#
_cell.length_a   1.000
_cell.length_b   1.000
_cell.length_c   1.000
_cell.angle_alpha   90.00
_cell.angle_beta   90.00
_cell.angle_gamma   90.00
#
_symmetry.space_group_name_H-M   'P 1'
#
loop_
_entity.id
_entity.type
_entity.pdbx_description
1 polymer ?
#
loop_
_entity_poly.entity_id
_entity_poly.type
_entity_poly.pdbx_seq_one_letter_code
_entity_poly.pdbx_strand_id
1 'polypeptide(L)'
;MARKLIVACGSGVATSTTVAEKIKSKFDTDHIDYPVEAVDYKSILQELPTASIYVYIAKPDDEVLQEAENLGVTVYAGVPFLTGMGVDEIYEGIVNDTRK
;
A
#
# COMPACT_ATOMS: atom_id res chain seq x y z
N MET A 1 -3.80 17.24 -4.43
CA MET A 1 -4.53 16.19 -3.68
C MET A 1 -3.70 14.95 -3.76
N ALA A 2 -3.34 14.40 -2.62
CA ALA A 2 -2.41 13.30 -2.57
C ALA A 2 -3.17 11.99 -2.80
N ARG A 3 -2.83 11.29 -3.88
CA ARG A 3 -3.55 10.13 -4.41
C ARG A 3 -2.52 9.12 -4.91
N LYS A 4 -1.84 8.48 -3.98
CA LYS A 4 -0.91 7.37 -4.30
C LYS A 4 -1.02 6.25 -3.28
N LEU A 5 -0.63 5.06 -3.72
CA LEU A 5 -0.58 3.85 -2.92
C LEU A 5 0.88 3.66 -2.52
N ILE A 6 1.13 3.62 -1.22
CA ILE A 6 2.47 3.39 -0.72
C ILE A 6 2.58 1.97 -0.13
N VAL A 7 3.67 1.30 -0.42
CA VAL A 7 3.97 -0.05 0.10
C VAL A 7 5.22 0.03 0.95
N ALA A 8 5.16 -0.46 2.18
CA ALA A 8 6.34 -0.53 3.05
C ALA A 8 6.48 -1.90 3.74
N CYS A 9 7.74 -2.27 3.98
CA CYS A 9 8.10 -3.43 4.78
C CYS A 9 9.00 -2.97 5.92
N GLY A 10 8.71 -3.39 7.15
CA GLY A 10 9.39 -2.93 8.37
C GLY A 10 10.91 -3.18 8.42
N SER A 11 11.45 -4.02 7.53
CA SER A 11 12.89 -4.35 7.49
C SER A 11 13.63 -3.90 6.22
N GLY A 12 13.00 -3.13 5.32
CA GLY A 12 13.65 -2.57 4.12
C GLY A 12 12.78 -2.58 2.86
N VAL A 13 13.24 -1.96 1.77
CA VAL A 13 12.46 -1.75 0.53
C VAL A 13 12.40 -2.94 -0.45
N ALA A 14 13.29 -3.92 -0.33
CA ALA A 14 13.39 -4.98 -1.35
C ALA A 14 12.06 -5.71 -1.59
N THR A 15 11.38 -6.09 -0.51
CA THR A 15 10.10 -6.81 -0.58
C THR A 15 8.94 -5.88 -0.96
N SER A 16 8.97 -4.61 -0.55
CA SER A 16 7.91 -3.66 -0.89
C SER A 16 7.89 -3.32 -2.37
N THR A 17 9.06 -3.22 -3.02
CA THR A 17 9.13 -3.03 -4.47
C THR A 17 8.48 -4.17 -5.23
N THR A 18 8.71 -5.44 -4.84
CA THR A 18 8.07 -6.59 -5.49
C THR A 18 6.54 -6.57 -5.37
N VAL A 19 6.02 -6.21 -4.19
CA VAL A 19 4.56 -6.11 -3.99
C VAL A 19 3.99 -4.92 -4.76
N ALA A 20 4.67 -3.77 -4.73
CA ALA A 20 4.30 -2.58 -5.50
C ALA A 20 4.20 -2.89 -7.01
N GLU A 21 5.18 -3.58 -7.59
CA GLU A 21 5.15 -3.99 -8.99
C GLU A 21 4.00 -4.95 -9.33
N LYS A 22 3.67 -5.88 -8.43
CA LYS A 22 2.51 -6.78 -8.59
C LYS A 22 1.19 -6.01 -8.61
N ILE A 23 1.01 -5.08 -7.67
CA ILE A 23 -0.18 -4.23 -7.60
C ILE A 23 -0.27 -3.38 -8.87
N LYS A 24 0.84 -2.73 -9.26
CA LYS A 24 0.92 -1.90 -10.45
C LYS A 24 0.58 -2.68 -11.72
N SER A 25 1.12 -3.88 -11.89
CA SER A 25 0.81 -4.74 -13.04
C SER A 25 -0.67 -5.12 -13.11
N LYS A 26 -1.31 -5.36 -11.95
CA LYS A 26 -2.76 -5.58 -11.89
C LYS A 26 -3.53 -4.30 -12.24
N PHE A 27 -3.17 -3.15 -11.68
CA PHE A 27 -3.78 -1.86 -12.03
C PHE A 27 -3.66 -1.55 -13.53
N ASP A 28 -2.51 -1.81 -14.14
CA ASP A 28 -2.30 -1.64 -15.58
C ASP A 28 -3.24 -2.56 -16.39
N THR A 29 -3.43 -3.80 -15.94
CA THR A 29 -4.39 -4.74 -16.55
C THR A 29 -5.83 -4.23 -16.46
N ASP A 30 -6.19 -3.66 -15.31
CA ASP A 30 -7.52 -3.11 -15.03
C ASP A 30 -7.70 -1.66 -15.55
N HIS A 31 -6.69 -1.11 -16.24
CA HIS A 31 -6.66 0.25 -16.76
C HIS A 31 -6.89 1.32 -15.69
N ILE A 32 -6.34 1.09 -14.50
CA ILE A 32 -6.40 2.00 -13.36
C ILE A 32 -5.11 2.83 -13.32
N ASP A 33 -5.23 4.12 -13.63
CA ASP A 33 -4.12 5.07 -13.50
C ASP A 33 -3.99 5.53 -12.04
N TYR A 34 -3.32 4.70 -11.22
CA TYR A 34 -3.07 5.00 -9.81
C TYR A 34 -1.57 4.85 -9.50
N PRO A 35 -0.91 5.89 -8.95
CA PRO A 35 0.51 5.83 -8.61
C PRO A 35 0.76 4.84 -7.48
N VAL A 36 1.68 3.90 -7.70
CA VAL A 36 2.11 2.93 -6.69
C VAL A 36 3.60 3.12 -6.44
N GLU A 37 3.96 3.38 -5.19
CA GLU A 37 5.35 3.62 -4.77
C GLU A 37 5.74 2.70 -3.60
N ALA A 38 6.94 2.14 -3.68
CA ALA A 38 7.54 1.43 -2.56
C ALA A 38 8.38 2.42 -1.74
N VAL A 39 8.11 2.52 -0.46
CA VAL A 39 8.78 3.45 0.46
C VAL A 39 9.44 2.71 1.61
N ASP A 40 10.48 3.32 2.17
CA ASP A 40 11.12 2.83 3.38
C ASP A 40 10.24 3.07 4.60
N TYR A 41 10.26 2.11 5.54
CA TYR A 41 9.55 2.25 6.81
C TYR A 41 9.95 3.53 7.57
N LYS A 42 11.20 3.99 7.44
CA LYS A 42 11.68 5.23 8.08
C LYS A 42 10.99 6.50 7.56
N SER A 43 10.58 6.50 6.30
CA SER A 43 9.94 7.65 5.64
C SER A 43 8.42 7.52 5.59
N ILE A 44 7.85 6.43 6.11
CA ILE A 44 6.41 6.16 6.01
C ILE A 44 5.56 7.30 6.57
N LEU A 45 5.94 7.85 7.73
CA LEU A 45 5.22 8.96 8.37
C LEU A 45 5.21 10.25 7.52
N GLN A 46 6.25 10.47 6.73
CA GLN A 46 6.33 11.63 5.83
C GLN A 46 5.53 11.42 4.55
N GLU A 47 5.44 10.16 4.09
CA GLU A 47 4.74 9.77 2.86
C GLU A 47 3.25 9.54 3.08
N LEU A 48 2.82 9.13 4.29
CA LEU A 48 1.42 8.87 4.65
C LEU A 48 0.47 10.05 4.31
N PRO A 49 0.78 11.32 4.62
CA PRO A 49 -0.05 12.46 4.24
C PRO A 49 -0.19 12.63 2.73
N THR A 50 0.73 12.05 1.97
CA THR A 50 0.71 12.10 0.51
C THR A 50 0.03 10.89 -0.14
N ALA A 51 -0.27 9.85 0.66
CA ALA A 51 -0.91 8.63 0.22
C ALA A 51 -2.39 8.61 0.61
N SER A 52 -3.18 7.81 -0.09
CA SER A 52 -4.56 7.48 0.34
C SER A 52 -4.68 6.02 0.76
N ILE A 53 -3.74 5.19 0.31
CA ILE A 53 -3.72 3.76 0.62
C ILE A 53 -2.31 3.38 1.07
N TYR A 54 -2.24 2.67 2.19
CA TYR A 54 -1.02 2.13 2.75
C TYR A 54 -1.07 0.61 2.78
N VAL A 55 -0.08 -0.05 2.17
CA VAL A 55 0.05 -1.51 2.19
C VAL A 55 1.29 -1.90 3.00
N TYR A 56 1.09 -2.65 4.09
CA TYR A 56 2.18 -3.12 4.94
C TYR A 56 2.47 -4.60 4.72
N ILE A 57 3.73 -4.96 4.54
CA ILE A 57 4.14 -6.37 4.44
C ILE A 57 4.40 -6.97 5.82
N ALA A 58 5.06 -6.20 6.68
CA ALA A 58 5.24 -6.53 8.09
C ALA A 58 4.40 -5.56 8.90
N LYS A 59 3.82 -6.03 10.01
CA LYS A 59 3.00 -5.19 10.88
C LYS A 59 3.79 -3.95 11.30
N PRO A 60 3.33 -2.74 10.96
CA PRO A 60 3.98 -1.50 11.36
C PRO A 60 3.71 -1.21 12.84
N ASP A 61 4.42 -0.24 13.41
CA ASP A 61 4.22 0.25 14.77
C ASP A 61 2.85 0.93 14.89
N ASP A 62 2.30 0.94 16.11
CA ASP A 62 0.99 1.52 16.39
C ASP A 62 0.92 3.02 16.04
N GLU A 63 2.04 3.75 16.15
CA GLU A 63 2.12 5.17 15.74
C GLU A 63 1.81 5.35 14.25
N VAL A 64 2.30 4.46 13.38
CA VAL A 64 2.07 4.52 11.93
C VAL A 64 0.61 4.20 11.61
N LEU A 65 0.03 3.21 12.30
CA LEU A 65 -1.39 2.86 12.12
C LEU A 65 -2.31 4.00 12.56
N GLN A 66 -1.99 4.62 13.69
CA GLN A 66 -2.76 5.74 14.23
C GLN A 66 -2.65 6.97 13.34
N GLU A 67 -1.47 7.27 12.80
CA GLU A 67 -1.28 8.38 11.87
C GLU A 67 -2.02 8.13 10.54
N ALA A 68 -1.97 6.90 10.02
CA ALA A 68 -2.74 6.51 8.84
C ALA A 68 -4.25 6.71 9.07
N GLU A 69 -4.78 6.28 10.22
CA GLU A 69 -6.19 6.48 10.59
C GLU A 69 -6.54 7.97 10.71
N ASN A 70 -5.70 8.76 11.39
CA ASN A 70 -5.88 10.21 11.55
C ASN A 70 -5.94 10.94 10.20
N LEU A 71 -5.13 10.51 9.23
CA LEU A 71 -5.09 11.06 7.88
C LEU A 71 -6.18 10.50 6.96
N GLY A 72 -6.94 9.49 7.42
CA GLY A 72 -7.94 8.80 6.61
C GLY A 72 -7.34 7.89 5.53
N VAL A 73 -6.12 7.41 5.72
CA VAL A 73 -5.42 6.48 4.84
C VAL A 73 -5.88 5.05 5.14
N THR A 74 -6.38 4.35 4.13
CA THR A 74 -6.79 2.95 4.32
C THR A 74 -5.57 2.04 4.35
N VAL A 75 -5.52 1.16 5.35
CA VAL A 75 -4.39 0.25 5.57
C VAL A 75 -4.73 -1.18 5.17
N TYR A 76 -3.90 -1.80 4.34
CA TYR A 76 -4.06 -3.18 3.85
C TYR A 76 -2.82 -4.05 4.11
N ALA A 77 -3.05 -5.37 4.24
CA ALA A 77 -1.96 -6.33 4.36
C ALA A 77 -1.38 -6.69 2.98
N GLY A 78 -0.07 -6.53 2.83
CA GLY A 78 0.70 -6.88 1.63
C GLY A 78 1.14 -8.35 1.56
N VAL A 79 1.08 -9.09 2.68
CA VAL A 79 1.46 -10.51 2.76
C VAL A 79 0.75 -11.39 1.70
N PRO A 80 -0.56 -11.24 1.45
CA PRO A 80 -1.27 -11.98 0.41
C PRO A 80 -0.67 -11.83 -1.00
N PHE A 81 -0.08 -10.68 -1.33
CA PHE A 81 0.58 -10.47 -2.63
C PHE A 81 1.87 -11.29 -2.79
N LEU A 82 2.50 -11.67 -1.67
CA LEU A 82 3.68 -12.53 -1.65
C LEU A 82 3.30 -14.01 -1.69
N THR A 83 2.30 -14.41 -0.90
CA THR A 83 1.89 -15.82 -0.80
C THR A 83 0.96 -16.26 -1.93
N GLY A 84 0.29 -15.31 -2.58
CA GLY A 84 -0.69 -15.57 -3.65
C GLY A 84 -2.06 -16.06 -3.16
N MET A 85 -2.26 -16.22 -1.85
CA MET A 85 -3.53 -16.66 -1.27
C MET A 85 -4.35 -15.46 -0.81
N GLY A 86 -5.60 -15.34 -1.26
CA GLY A 86 -6.50 -14.25 -0.85
C GLY A 86 -6.09 -12.86 -1.36
N VAL A 87 -5.20 -12.81 -2.36
CA VAL A 87 -4.74 -11.54 -2.96
C VAL A 87 -5.87 -10.81 -3.68
N ASP A 88 -6.83 -11.54 -4.24
CA ASP A 88 -7.90 -10.95 -5.03
C ASP A 88 -8.87 -10.15 -4.16
N GLU A 89 -9.25 -10.66 -2.99
CA GLU A 89 -10.12 -9.94 -2.05
C GLU A 89 -9.48 -8.62 -1.56
N ILE A 90 -8.19 -8.66 -1.20
CA ILE A 90 -7.47 -7.46 -0.78
C ILE A 90 -7.32 -6.48 -1.93
N TYR A 91 -6.99 -6.98 -3.13
CA TYR A 91 -6.82 -6.17 -4.32
C TYR A 91 -8.12 -5.48 -4.73
N GLU A 92 -9.26 -6.17 -4.73
CA GLU A 92 -10.57 -5.57 -4.99
C GLU A 92 -10.89 -4.45 -3.99
N GLY A 93 -10.58 -4.66 -2.70
CA GLY A 93 -10.71 -3.63 -1.67
C GLY A 93 -9.88 -2.39 -1.98
N ILE A 94 -8.60 -2.59 -2.33
CA ILE A 94 -7.69 -1.52 -2.73
C ILE A 94 -8.25 -0.77 -3.96
N VAL A 95 -8.67 -1.49 -5.01
CA VAL A 95 -9.22 -0.91 -6.24
C VAL A 95 -10.46 -0.07 -5.93
N ASN A 96 -11.34 -0.55 -5.06
CA ASN A 96 -12.53 0.20 -4.66
C ASN A 96 -12.17 1.51 -3.95
N ASP A 97 -11.14 1.49 -3.10
CA ASP A 97 -10.65 2.68 -2.40
C ASP A 97 -9.89 3.64 -3.33
N THR A 98 -9.25 3.17 -4.40
CA THR A 98 -8.66 4.08 -5.42
C THR A 98 -9.72 4.91 -6.17
N ARG A 99 -10.99 4.48 -6.14
CA ARG A 99 -12.11 5.13 -6.84
C ARG A 99 -12.92 6.09 -5.97
N LYS A 100 -12.72 6.09 -4.65
CA LYS A 100 -13.36 7.02 -3.70
C LYS A 100 -12.78 8.42 -3.80
#